data_AF-A0A644Y276-F1
#
_entry.id   AF-A0A644Y276-F1
#
_cell.length_a   1.000
_cell.length_b   1.000
_cell.length_c   1.000
_cell.angle_alpha   90.00
_cell.angle_beta   90.00
_cell.angle_gamma   90.00
#
_symmetry.space_group_name_H-M   'P 1'
#
loop_
_entity.id
_entity.type
_entity.pdbx_description
1 polymer ?
#
loop_
_entity_poly.entity_id
_entity_poly.type
_entity_poly.pdbx_seq_one_letter_code
_entity_poly.pdbx_strand_id
1 'polypeptide(L)' 'MDASGKMLSAKSLSTLQGSPEMREIDLSEYAPGVYYLQVISNSDVKLFKILRE' A
#
# COMPACT_ATOMS: atom_id res chain seq x y z
N MET A 1 -3.12 -1.22 -5.48
CA MET A 1 -3.37 -1.54 -6.90
C MET A 1 -4.16 -2.83 -6.93
N ASP A 2 -5.14 -2.96 -7.83
CA ASP A 2 -5.88 -4.23 -8.00
C ASP A 2 -5.12 -5.23 -8.87
N ALA A 3 -5.68 -6.43 -9.05
CA ALA A 3 -5.10 -7.50 -9.85
C ALA A 3 -4.90 -7.15 -11.34
N SER A 4 -5.63 -6.14 -11.86
CA SER A 4 -5.50 -5.68 -13.24
C SER A 4 -4.34 -4.70 -13.44
N GLY A 5 -3.69 -4.29 -12.36
CA GLY A 5 -2.67 -3.25 -12.40
C GLY A 5 -3.22 -1.84 -12.23
N LYS A 6 -4.54 -1.68 -12.02
CA LYS A 6 -5.15 -0.36 -11.82
C LYS A 6 -4.83 0.15 -10.42
N MET A 7 -4.35 1.39 -10.36
CA MET A 7 -4.12 2.07 -9.10
C MET A 7 -5.46 2.43 -8.45
N LEU A 8 -5.67 1.95 -7.22
CA LEU A 8 -6.90 2.23 -6.44
C LEU A 8 -6.72 3.40 -5.47
N SER A 9 -5.53 3.51 -4.89
CA SER A 9 -5.18 4.55 -3.91
C SER A 9 -3.66 4.75 -3.91
N ALA A 10 -3.23 5.98 -3.61
CA ALA A 10 -1.83 6.38 -3.46
C ALA A 10 -1.73 7.44 -2.37
N LYS A 11 -0.78 7.28 -1.43
CA LYS A 11 -0.55 8.22 -0.33
C LYS A 11 0.93 8.44 -0.13
N SER A 12 1.35 9.70 -0.11
CA SER A 12 2.71 10.09 0.28
C SER A 12 2.75 10.29 1.79
N LEU A 13 3.80 9.76 2.43
CA LEU A 13 4.02 9.86 3.86
C LEU A 13 5.38 10.51 4.10
N SER A 14 5.40 11.55 4.92
CA SER A 14 6.62 12.12 5.47
C SER A 14 6.77 11.66 6.91
N THR A 15 7.83 10.94 7.23
CA THR A 15 8.17 10.62 8.62
C THR A 15 8.78 11.85 9.29
N LEU A 16 8.18 12.29 10.40
CA LEU A 16 8.87 13.17 11.36
C LEU A 16 10.05 12.39 11.95
N GLN A 17 11.22 13.03 12.03
CA GLN A 17 12.46 12.40 12.48
C GLN A 17 12.27 11.60 13.78
N GLY A 18 12.60 10.30 13.74
CA GLY A 18 12.96 9.55 14.95
C GLY A 18 11.96 8.50 15.45
N SER A 19 10.78 8.34 14.86
CA SER A 19 9.85 7.27 15.28
C SER A 19 9.23 6.53 14.10
N PRO A 20 9.25 5.19 14.09
CA PRO A 20 8.48 4.42 13.12
C PRO A 20 6.99 4.70 13.32
N GLU A 21 6.34 5.26 12.30
CA GLU A 21 4.89 5.44 12.29
C GLU A 21 4.22 4.22 11.68
N MET A 22 3.30 3.61 12.42
CA MET A 22 2.39 2.61 11.86
C MET A 22 1.26 3.32 11.12
N ARG A 23 0.98 2.90 9.88
CA ARG A 23 -0.16 3.39 9.10
C ARG A 23 -1.02 2.21 8.68
N GLU A 24 -2.30 2.31 9.00
CA GLU A 24 -3.30 1.35 8.58
C GLU A 24 -3.81 1.72 7.17
N ILE A 25 -4.07 0.72 6.36
CA ILE A 25 -4.71 0.85 5.05
C ILE A 25 -6.01 0.07 5.14
N ASP A 26 -7.14 0.79 5.15
CA ASP A 26 -8.45 0.17 5.11
C ASP A 26 -8.73 -0.37 3.70
N LEU A 27 -9.08 -1.65 3.63
CA LEU A 27 -9.46 -2.36 2.40
C LEU A 27 -10.92 -2.85 2.43
N SER A 28 -11.73 -2.37 3.39
CA SER A 28 -13.10 -2.80 3.61
C SER A 28 -14.00 -2.55 2.40
N GLU A 29 -13.85 -1.40 1.74
CA GLU A 29 -14.62 -0.98 0.56
C GLU A 29 -14.25 -1.74 -0.74
N TYR A 30 -13.13 -2.45 -0.76
CA TYR A 30 -12.69 -3.20 -1.93
C TYR A 30 -13.18 -4.66 -1.87
N ALA A 31 -13.54 -5.22 -3.03
CA ALA A 31 -14.03 -6.58 -3.16
C ALA A 31 -13.00 -7.64 -2.71
N PRO A 32 -13.40 -8.89 -2.42
CA PRO A 32 -12.44 -9.99 -2.28
C PRO A 32 -11.56 -10.12 -3.53
N GLY A 33 -10.27 -10.44 -3.35
CA GLY A 33 -9.34 -10.58 -4.45
C GLY A 33 -7.87 -10.34 -4.11
N VAL A 34 -7.07 -10.22 -5.17
CA VAL A 34 -5.63 -9.96 -5.07
C VAL A 34 -5.35 -8.48 -5.26
N TYR A 35 -4.55 -7.94 -4.34
CA TYR A 35 -4.08 -6.56 -4.36
C TYR A 35 -2.56 -6.50 -4.33
N TYR A 36 -2.02 -5.41 -4.87
CA TYR A 36 -0.60 -5.10 -4.80
C TYR A 36 -0.41 -3.75 -4.09
N LEU A 37 0.43 -3.76 -3.06
CA LEU A 37 0.91 -2.57 -2.37
C LEU A 37 2.33 -2.27 -2.83
N GLN A 38 2.54 -1.09 -3.39
CA GLN A 38 3.86 -0.59 -3.77
C GLN A 38 4.27 0.49 -2.77
N VAL A 39 5.42 0.32 -2.14
CA VAL A 39 6.01 1.29 -1.22
C VAL A 39 7.30 1.82 -1.85
N ILE A 40 7.36 3.14 -2.03
CA ILE A 40 8.52 3.83 -2.60
C ILE A 40 9.14 4.67 -1.49
N SER A 41 10.40 4.42 -1.15
CA SER A 41 11.12 5.13 -0.08
C SER A 41 12.57 5.36 -0.50
N ASN A 42 13.05 6.61 -0.49
CA ASN A 42 14.42 6.96 -0.83
C ASN A 42 14.94 6.34 -2.15
N SER A 43 14.07 6.24 -3.16
CA SER A 43 14.31 5.58 -4.46
C SER A 43 14.29 4.04 -4.47
N ASP A 44 14.14 3.38 -3.32
CA ASP A 44 13.85 1.95 -3.24
C ASP A 44 12.37 1.68 -3.46
N VAL A 45 12.07 0.63 -4.21
CA VAL A 45 10.70 0.16 -4.46
C VAL A 45 10.52 -1.22 -3.86
N LYS A 46 9.56 -1.34 -2.94
CA LYS A 46 9.11 -2.61 -2.37
C LYS A 46 7.69 -2.91 -2.83
N LEU A 47 7.45 -4.16 -3.22
CA LEU A 47 6.16 -4.64 -3.70
C LEU A 47 5.67 -5.76 -2.78
N PHE A 48 4.42 -5.66 -2.36
CA PHE A 48 3.75 -6.65 -1.52
C PHE A 48 2.46 -7.10 -2.19
N LYS A 49 2.21 -8.42 -2.17
CA LYS A 49 0.94 -9.02 -2.61
C LYS A 49 0.05 -9.25 -1.40
N ILE A 50 -1.19 -8.82 -1.48
CA ILE A 50 -2.20 -8.96 -0.43
C ILE A 50 -3.34 -9.81 -1.00
N LEU A 51 -3.70 -10.90 -0.32
CA LEU A 51 -4.86 -11.71 -0.63
C LEU A 51 -5.98 -11.36 0.35
N ARG A 52 -7.13 -10.95 -0.15
CA ARG A 52 -8.34 -10.66 0.63
C ARG A 52 -9.37 -11.72 0.30
N GLU A 53 -9.73 -12.54 1.29
CA GLU A 53 -10.79 -13.55 1.19
C GLU A 53 -12.18 -12.94 1.39
#